data_AF-S7Q9V3-F1
#
_entry.id   AF-S7Q9V3-F1
#
_cell.length_a   1.000
_cell.length_b   1.000
_cell.length_c   1.000
_cell.angle_alpha   90.00
_cell.angle_beta   90.00
_cell.angle_gamma   90.00
#
_symmetry.space_group_name_H-M   'P 1'
#
loop_
_entity.id
_entity.type
_entity.pdbx_description
1 polymer ?
#
loop_
_entity_poly.entity_id
_entity_poly.type
_entity_poly.pdbx_seq_one_letter_code
_entity_poly.pdbx_strand_id
1 'polypeptide(L)'
;MHSYTSRPLIPDDLVEKLKADPKLDATKSMVTTKEWRRIRLSLVKTDTGGNSPDGPVVLPEDELGTSYTLEDRKTWLHYASEIGDPCVALEIIRLGATIDSRDNKGHTPLSRGMMMASWSSLIVADANASTPWALCPDPVAAEKNIDRMRWVCRRLLVEQHADVNVVVDDMAPLDYACLAKDWEAIELLLVHGAEPRRQDEDESPVGQLCSEGDDKERFHKLVAAAGKRVRRPPRICPCWSGKVISECHGAGPKPYPVLYVCRCGSGKSYGRCCSKRGIEYWEQWDEEEQWICYVQKKALQFPKLSDGMPPVDVSQLAESMRSFLSINNDPGFRSALSQVDPEFIRQEQVACIKELLRPVEDLMVPLGLVDPAFAYALAKAQFLPIPRGRSYFSKDDGAERATEWNNLVDEYISQGTDLRPRIEIESRED
;
A
#
# COMPACT_ATOMS: atom_id res chain seq x y z
N MET A 1 27.03 6.23 14.73
CA MET A 1 25.57 6.07 14.78
C MET A 1 24.98 6.35 13.40
N HIS A 2 24.71 5.32 12.59
CA HIS A 2 24.08 5.51 11.28
C HIS A 2 22.57 5.36 11.44
N SER A 3 21.83 6.46 11.26
CA SER A 3 20.37 6.50 11.24
C SER A 3 19.87 5.64 10.07
N TYR A 4 19.60 4.36 10.35
CA TYR A 4 18.91 3.44 9.45
C TYR A 4 17.40 3.69 9.53
N THR A 5 16.95 4.93 9.39
CA THR A 5 15.51 5.23 9.28
C THR A 5 15.14 5.13 7.80
N SER A 6 14.30 4.14 7.46
CA SER A 6 13.64 4.12 6.15
C SER A 6 12.79 5.37 6.08
N ARG A 7 13.04 6.23 5.11
CA ARG A 7 12.25 7.44 4.90
C ARG A 7 10.83 7.07 4.41
N PRO A 8 9.81 7.88 4.73
CA PRO A 8 8.52 7.80 4.07
C PRO A 8 8.65 7.90 2.55
N LEU A 9 7.74 7.28 1.82
CA LEU A 9 7.59 7.39 0.36
C LEU A 9 6.91 8.72 -0.01
N ILE A 10 7.40 9.81 0.57
CA ILE A 10 6.91 11.17 0.41
C ILE A 10 8.13 12.05 0.11
N PRO A 11 8.04 13.03 -0.79
CA PRO A 11 9.12 14.00 -0.98
C PRO A 11 9.50 14.69 0.34
N ASP A 12 10.81 14.80 0.62
CA ASP A 12 11.32 15.36 1.88
C ASP A 12 10.86 16.82 2.06
N ASP A 13 10.79 17.61 0.98
CA ASP A 13 10.35 19.00 1.03
C ASP A 13 8.87 19.14 1.43
N LEU A 14 8.02 18.19 1.03
CA LEU A 14 6.62 18.14 1.44
C LEU A 14 6.50 17.78 2.93
N VAL A 15 7.26 16.79 3.40
CA VAL A 15 7.28 16.42 4.83
C VAL A 15 7.70 17.62 5.69
N GLU A 16 8.73 18.36 5.29
CA GLU A 16 9.17 19.54 6.05
C GLU A 16 8.14 20.69 6.01
N LYS A 17 7.45 20.91 4.88
CA LYS A 17 6.33 21.87 4.81
C LYS A 17 5.20 21.51 5.78
N LEU A 18 4.82 20.23 5.85
CA LEU A 18 3.75 19.76 6.75
C LEU A 18 4.12 19.85 8.23
N LYS A 19 5.41 19.72 8.57
CA LYS A 19 5.91 19.94 9.94
C LYS A 19 5.94 21.42 10.29
N ALA A 20 6.28 22.28 9.33
CA ALA A 20 6.38 23.72 9.55
C ALA A 20 5.01 24.42 9.62
N ASP A 21 3.96 23.82 9.06
CA ASP A 21 2.60 24.34 9.12
C ASP A 21 2.04 24.23 10.55
N PRO A 22 1.77 25.35 11.26
CA PRO A 22 1.27 25.31 12.64
C PRO A 22 -0.07 24.60 12.81
N LYS A 23 -0.92 24.61 11.77
CA LYS A 23 -2.24 23.95 11.80
C LYS A 23 -2.12 22.43 11.67
N LEU A 24 -1.10 21.95 10.95
CA LEU A 24 -0.91 20.52 10.69
C LEU A 24 0.08 19.88 11.65
N ASP A 25 1.21 20.53 11.89
CA ASP A 25 2.31 20.08 12.76
C ASP A 25 2.52 18.56 12.69
N ALA A 26 2.88 18.10 11.49
CA ALA A 26 3.06 16.67 11.22
C ALA A 26 4.31 16.07 11.89
N THR A 27 4.85 16.71 12.92
CA THR A 27 6.01 16.23 13.69
C THR A 27 5.72 14.94 14.43
N LYS A 28 4.47 14.74 14.86
CA LYS A 28 4.00 13.54 15.59
C LYS A 28 3.30 12.52 14.69
N SER A 29 3.66 12.44 13.41
CA SER A 29 3.08 11.45 12.50
C SER A 29 3.62 10.04 12.75
N MET A 30 2.72 9.06 12.75
CA MET A 30 3.07 7.64 12.86
C MET A 30 3.98 7.19 11.70
N VAL A 31 3.97 7.89 10.57
CA VAL A 31 4.79 7.57 9.39
C VAL A 31 6.30 7.39 9.72
N THR A 32 6.76 8.08 10.77
CA THR A 32 8.17 8.11 11.18
C THR A 32 8.54 7.03 12.21
N THR A 33 7.56 6.30 12.74
CA THR A 33 7.77 5.31 13.81
C THR A 33 8.39 4.02 13.32
N LYS A 34 8.89 3.20 14.26
CA LYS A 34 9.44 1.87 13.93
C LYS A 34 8.34 0.90 13.53
N GLU A 35 7.15 1.08 14.10
CA GLU A 35 5.93 0.33 13.87
C GLU A 35 5.50 0.53 12.42
N TRP A 36 5.35 1.78 12.00
CA TRP A 36 5.00 2.11 10.62
C TRP A 36 6.06 1.68 9.62
N ARG A 37 7.33 1.70 9.99
CA ARG A 37 8.38 1.13 9.13
C ARG A 37 8.12 -0.34 8.82
N ARG A 38 7.68 -1.16 9.79
CA ARG A 38 7.38 -2.58 9.52
C ARG A 38 6.23 -2.71 8.53
N ILE A 39 5.17 -1.91 8.71
CA ILE A 39 4.01 -1.83 7.80
C ILE A 39 4.45 -1.40 6.40
N ARG A 40 5.21 -0.30 6.27
CA ARG A 40 5.75 0.15 4.99
C ARG A 40 6.53 -0.94 4.27
N LEU A 41 7.37 -1.68 5.00
CA LEU A 41 8.16 -2.76 4.40
C LEU A 41 7.32 -3.94 3.95
N SER A 42 6.19 -4.22 4.60
CA SER A 42 5.28 -5.25 4.14
C SER A 42 4.49 -4.80 2.91
N LEU A 43 4.01 -3.55 2.87
CA LEU A 43 3.26 -2.98 1.73
C LEU A 43 4.12 -2.78 0.47
N VAL A 44 5.43 -2.63 0.62
CA VAL A 44 6.35 -2.45 -0.52
C VAL A 44 6.71 -3.77 -1.22
N LYS A 45 6.59 -4.90 -0.54
CA LYS A 45 6.94 -6.22 -1.09
C LYS A 45 5.85 -6.69 -2.05
N THR A 46 6.21 -6.90 -3.32
CA THR A 46 5.26 -7.32 -4.38
C THR A 46 4.97 -8.82 -4.39
N ASP A 47 5.76 -9.64 -3.67
CA ASP A 47 5.75 -11.11 -3.73
C ASP A 47 5.20 -11.81 -2.49
N THR A 48 4.90 -11.08 -1.41
CA THR A 48 4.27 -11.65 -0.23
C THR A 48 2.76 -11.40 -0.30
N GLY A 49 2.01 -12.42 -0.72
CA GLY A 49 0.56 -12.46 -0.51
C GLY A 49 0.29 -12.23 0.98
N GLY A 50 -0.34 -11.11 1.33
CA GLY A 50 -0.75 -10.85 2.70
C GLY A 50 -0.74 -9.39 3.17
N ASN A 51 -0.19 -8.42 2.44
CA ASN A 51 -0.26 -7.01 2.84
C ASN A 51 -0.58 -6.09 1.66
N SER A 52 -1.87 -5.89 1.42
CA SER A 52 -2.40 -4.84 0.54
C SER A 52 -2.58 -3.54 1.33
N PRO A 53 -2.36 -2.34 0.75
CA PRO A 53 -2.78 -1.07 1.35
C PRO A 53 -4.28 -1.02 1.67
N ASP A 54 -5.08 -1.84 0.98
CA ASP A 54 -6.53 -1.98 1.14
C ASP A 54 -6.94 -3.08 2.12
N GLY A 55 -5.98 -3.80 2.70
CA GLY A 55 -6.26 -4.79 3.73
C GLY A 55 -6.87 -4.15 4.99
N PRO A 56 -7.79 -4.87 5.68
CA PRO A 56 -8.34 -4.39 6.93
C PRO A 56 -7.23 -4.23 7.97
N VAL A 57 -7.28 -3.12 8.69
CA VAL A 57 -6.32 -2.74 9.72
C VAL A 57 -6.85 -3.16 11.07
N VAL A 58 -5.99 -3.81 11.86
CA VAL A 58 -6.25 -4.09 13.27
C VAL A 58 -5.37 -3.18 14.11
N LEU A 59 -6.00 -2.36 14.95
CA LEU A 59 -5.32 -1.45 15.86
C LEU A 59 -5.89 -1.68 17.27
N PRO A 60 -5.05 -2.04 18.26
CA PRO A 60 -5.49 -1.99 19.64
C PRO A 60 -5.86 -0.57 20.01
N GLU A 61 -6.70 -0.41 21.03
CA GLU A 61 -7.12 0.90 21.53
C GLU A 61 -5.91 1.76 21.86
N ASP A 62 -5.82 2.92 21.20
CA ASP A 62 -4.75 3.89 21.41
C ASP A 62 -5.12 4.94 22.48
N GLU A 63 -4.20 5.88 22.75
CA GLU A 63 -4.43 6.97 23.71
C GLU A 63 -5.60 7.89 23.33
N LEU A 64 -6.06 7.84 22.08
CA LEU A 64 -7.21 8.58 21.56
C LEU A 64 -8.50 7.73 21.59
N GLY A 65 -8.48 6.52 22.17
CA GLY A 65 -9.62 5.61 22.21
C GLY A 65 -9.98 5.00 20.85
N THR A 66 -9.10 5.13 19.85
CA THR A 66 -9.31 4.55 18.53
C THR A 66 -8.87 3.09 18.54
N SER A 67 -9.80 2.18 18.28
CA SER A 67 -9.53 0.76 18.13
C SER A 67 -10.19 0.25 16.85
N TYR A 68 -9.44 -0.54 16.07
CA TYR A 68 -9.94 -1.19 14.85
C TYR A 68 -9.84 -2.70 15.00
N THR A 69 -10.94 -3.37 14.66
CA THR A 69 -11.04 -4.82 14.56
C THR A 69 -11.12 -5.25 13.09
N LEU A 70 -10.95 -6.55 12.82
CA LEU A 70 -11.14 -7.09 11.47
C LEU A 70 -12.59 -6.89 10.97
N GLU A 71 -13.56 -6.86 11.87
CA GLU A 71 -14.97 -6.68 11.54
C GLU A 71 -15.26 -5.27 11.03
N ASP A 72 -14.47 -4.27 11.44
CA ASP A 72 -14.62 -2.88 11.01
C ASP A 72 -14.30 -2.69 9.53
N ARG A 73 -13.46 -3.57 8.95
CA ARG A 73 -12.99 -3.47 7.55
C ARG A 73 -12.37 -2.10 7.19
N LYS A 74 -11.86 -1.36 8.17
CA LYS A 74 -11.19 -0.08 7.96
C LYS A 74 -9.78 -0.27 7.41
N THR A 75 -9.39 0.57 6.46
CA THR A 75 -8.04 0.60 5.87
C THR A 75 -7.16 1.66 6.54
N TRP A 76 -5.87 1.72 6.19
CA TRP A 76 -5.00 2.79 6.67
C TRP A 76 -5.42 4.18 6.20
N LEU A 77 -6.15 4.27 5.08
CA LEU A 77 -6.68 5.54 4.60
C LEU A 77 -7.87 6.02 5.45
N HIS A 78 -8.68 5.10 6.00
CA HIS A 78 -9.68 5.43 7.02
C HIS A 78 -9.00 5.97 8.27
N TYR A 79 -7.98 5.27 8.78
CA TYR A 79 -7.19 5.72 9.93
C TYR A 79 -6.66 7.15 9.76
N ALA A 80 -5.99 7.40 8.63
CA ALA A 80 -5.39 8.70 8.36
C ALA A 80 -6.42 9.82 8.26
N SER A 81 -7.63 9.51 7.77
CA SER A 81 -8.72 10.48 7.63
C SER A 81 -9.44 10.75 8.95
N GLU A 82 -9.64 9.71 9.78
CA GLU A 82 -10.28 9.77 11.09
C GLU A 82 -9.40 10.47 12.13
N ILE A 83 -8.08 10.28 12.10
CA ILE A 83 -7.14 10.90 13.05
C ILE A 83 -6.51 12.19 12.48
N GLY A 84 -6.66 12.43 11.17
CA GLY A 84 -6.02 13.55 10.49
C GLY A 84 -4.49 13.39 10.47
N ASP A 85 -3.95 12.29 9.94
CA ASP A 85 -2.50 12.13 9.71
C ASP A 85 -2.16 12.33 8.21
N PRO A 86 -1.77 13.55 7.79
CA PRO A 86 -1.38 13.86 6.42
C PRO A 86 -0.33 12.93 5.85
N CYS A 87 0.70 12.59 6.63
CA CYS A 87 1.83 11.83 6.11
C CYS A 87 1.47 10.37 5.93
N VAL A 88 0.68 9.78 6.82
CA VAL A 88 0.15 8.42 6.62
C VAL A 88 -0.72 8.37 5.36
N ALA A 89 -1.64 9.32 5.18
CA ALA A 89 -2.49 9.37 3.99
C ALA A 89 -1.67 9.52 2.69
N LEU A 90 -0.71 10.46 2.66
CA LEU A 90 0.19 10.67 1.51
C LEU A 90 0.94 9.39 1.10
N GLU A 91 1.48 8.67 2.09
CA GLU A 91 2.25 7.46 1.82
C GLU A 91 1.37 6.28 1.40
N ILE A 92 0.20 6.12 2.00
CA ILE A 92 -0.71 5.01 1.67
C ILE A 92 -1.33 5.20 0.29
N ILE A 93 -1.71 6.42 -0.09
CA ILE A 93 -2.12 6.75 -1.46
C ILE A 93 -0.97 6.48 -2.44
N ARG A 94 0.27 6.84 -2.09
CA ARG A 94 1.46 6.55 -2.91
C ARG A 94 1.72 5.04 -3.08
N LEU A 95 1.35 4.25 -2.08
CA LEU A 95 1.47 2.80 -2.09
C LEU A 95 0.35 2.10 -2.87
N GLY A 96 -0.65 2.84 -3.35
CA GLY A 96 -1.73 2.30 -4.18
C GLY A 96 -2.98 1.94 -3.42
N ALA A 97 -3.26 2.58 -2.28
CA ALA A 97 -4.56 2.40 -1.64
C ALA A 97 -5.70 2.91 -2.53
N THR A 98 -6.75 2.11 -2.58
CA THR A 98 -8.03 2.45 -3.17
C THR A 98 -8.67 3.58 -2.38
N ILE A 99 -8.88 4.71 -3.05
CA ILE A 99 -9.34 5.97 -2.43
C ILE A 99 -10.72 5.80 -1.78
N ASP A 100 -11.60 5.04 -2.40
CA ASP A 100 -13.01 4.86 -2.01
C ASP A 100 -13.31 3.49 -1.39
N SER A 101 -12.30 2.82 -0.82
CA SER A 101 -12.50 1.60 -0.03
C SER A 101 -13.59 1.82 1.01
N ARG A 102 -14.54 0.89 1.14
CA ARG A 102 -15.63 1.01 2.11
C ARG A 102 -15.37 0.18 3.37
N ASP A 103 -15.56 0.77 4.53
CA ASP A 103 -15.60 0.06 5.80
C ASP A 103 -16.89 -0.78 5.95
N ASN A 104 -17.05 -1.46 7.08
CA ASN A 104 -18.21 -2.34 7.33
C ASN A 104 -19.55 -1.59 7.42
N LYS A 105 -19.53 -0.28 7.66
CA LYS A 105 -20.71 0.59 7.67
C LYS A 105 -20.94 1.26 6.31
N GLY A 106 -20.04 1.03 5.35
CA GLY A 106 -20.12 1.62 4.02
C GLY A 106 -19.41 2.96 3.88
N HIS A 107 -18.78 3.49 4.94
CA HIS A 107 -18.04 4.74 4.84
C HIS A 107 -16.80 4.55 3.97
N THR A 108 -16.58 5.50 3.06
CA THR A 108 -15.26 5.74 2.47
C THR A 108 -14.38 6.56 3.43
N PRO A 109 -13.05 6.59 3.25
CA PRO A 109 -12.16 7.47 3.99
C PRO A 109 -12.61 8.93 3.98
N LEU A 110 -13.15 9.42 2.85
CA LEU A 110 -13.65 10.79 2.73
C LEU A 110 -14.87 10.99 3.64
N SER A 111 -15.90 10.15 3.51
CA SER A 111 -17.11 10.27 4.33
C SER A 111 -16.79 10.14 5.82
N ARG A 112 -15.90 9.20 6.19
CA ARG A 112 -15.46 9.01 7.58
C ARG A 112 -14.74 10.23 8.13
N GLY A 113 -13.74 10.75 7.41
CA GLY A 113 -12.99 11.93 7.85
C GLY A 113 -13.86 13.18 7.97
N MET A 114 -14.78 13.39 7.02
CA MET A 114 -15.71 14.53 7.06
C MET A 114 -16.72 14.42 8.21
N MET A 115 -17.26 13.23 8.47
CA MET A 115 -18.12 12.99 9.63
C MET A 115 -17.38 13.29 10.93
N MET A 116 -16.18 12.75 11.11
CA MET A 116 -15.37 12.97 12.33
C MET A 116 -15.01 14.44 12.52
N ALA A 117 -14.62 15.14 11.47
CA ALA A 117 -14.33 16.58 11.53
C ALA A 117 -15.58 17.41 11.84
N SER A 118 -16.72 17.06 11.24
CA SER A 118 -17.99 17.76 11.46
C SER A 118 -18.47 17.60 12.89
N TRP A 119 -18.52 16.37 13.40
CA TRP A 119 -18.93 16.08 14.77
C TRP A 119 -17.98 16.75 15.76
N SER A 120 -16.66 16.60 15.56
CA SER A 120 -15.66 17.26 16.41
C SER A 120 -15.83 18.78 16.45
N SER A 121 -16.18 19.41 15.32
CA SER A 121 -16.47 20.85 15.28
C SER A 121 -17.69 21.24 16.13
N LEU A 122 -18.74 20.42 16.13
CA LEU A 122 -19.93 20.67 16.94
C LEU A 122 -19.65 20.56 18.45
N ILE A 123 -18.83 19.60 18.87
CA ILE A 123 -18.42 19.51 20.29
C ILE A 123 -17.60 20.70 20.72
N VAL A 124 -16.60 21.08 19.94
CA VAL A 124 -15.73 22.20 20.32
C VAL A 124 -16.54 23.49 20.43
N ALA A 125 -17.61 23.62 19.64
CA ALA A 125 -18.55 24.75 19.73
C ALA A 125 -19.52 24.67 20.93
N ASP A 126 -19.84 23.48 21.45
CA ASP A 126 -20.75 23.27 22.58
C ASP A 126 -20.00 22.75 23.82
N ALA A 127 -19.63 23.67 24.72
CA ALA A 127 -18.91 23.37 25.96
C ALA A 127 -19.64 22.42 26.93
N ASN A 128 -20.93 22.11 26.70
CA ASN A 128 -21.71 21.17 27.50
C ASN A 128 -21.92 19.80 26.84
N ALA A 129 -21.41 19.59 25.62
CA ALA A 129 -21.57 18.34 24.91
C ALA A 129 -20.72 17.23 25.57
N SER A 130 -21.35 16.43 26.45
CA SER A 130 -20.78 15.18 26.93
C SER A 130 -20.96 14.14 25.84
N THR A 131 -19.88 13.81 25.13
CA THR A 131 -19.93 12.69 24.19
C THR A 131 -18.80 11.69 24.43
N PRO A 132 -19.01 10.41 24.09
CA PRO A 132 -17.97 9.37 24.17
C PRO A 132 -16.80 9.60 23.22
N TRP A 133 -16.90 10.53 22.26
CA TRP A 133 -15.96 10.76 21.18
C TRP A 133 -15.22 12.11 21.30
N ALA A 134 -15.24 12.73 22.48
CA ALA A 134 -14.36 13.84 22.81
C ALA A 134 -12.90 13.35 22.82
N LEU A 135 -12.31 13.25 21.63
CA LEU A 135 -10.97 12.72 21.33
C LEU A 135 -9.85 13.49 22.04
N CYS A 136 -10.12 14.70 22.52
CA CYS A 136 -9.17 15.48 23.29
C CYS A 136 -9.87 16.40 24.30
N PRO A 137 -9.52 16.33 25.60
CA PRO A 137 -10.03 17.26 26.60
C PRO A 137 -9.44 18.68 26.45
N ASP A 138 -8.38 18.86 25.65
CA ASP A 138 -7.82 20.17 25.32
C ASP A 138 -8.46 20.73 24.03
N PRO A 139 -9.24 21.82 24.10
CA PRO A 139 -9.89 22.42 22.95
C PRO A 139 -8.92 22.83 21.83
N VAL A 140 -7.71 23.29 22.18
CA VAL A 140 -6.71 23.72 21.19
C VAL A 140 -6.19 22.53 20.39
N ALA A 141 -5.95 21.40 21.06
CA ALA A 141 -5.57 20.17 20.39
C ALA A 141 -6.72 19.57 19.55
N ALA A 142 -7.97 19.71 20.01
CA ALA A 142 -9.15 19.30 19.26
C ALA A 142 -9.31 20.11 17.95
N GLU A 143 -9.22 21.45 18.01
CA GLU A 143 -9.24 22.32 16.82
C GLU A 143 -8.16 21.95 15.81
N LYS A 144 -6.96 21.68 16.30
CA LYS A 144 -5.84 21.26 15.45
C LYS A 144 -6.10 19.92 14.76
N ASN A 145 -6.67 18.95 15.46
CA ASN A 145 -7.04 17.66 14.87
C ASN A 145 -8.15 17.83 13.81
N ILE A 146 -9.13 18.70 14.06
CA ILE A 146 -10.17 19.04 13.08
C ILE A 146 -9.55 19.65 11.82
N ASP A 147 -8.63 20.61 11.95
CA ASP A 147 -7.91 21.21 10.83
C ASP A 147 -7.11 20.17 10.03
N ARG A 148 -6.49 19.20 10.72
CA ARG A 148 -5.78 18.10 10.07
C ARG A 148 -6.71 17.15 9.31
N MET A 149 -7.84 16.75 9.89
CA MET A 149 -8.86 15.91 9.22
C MET A 149 -9.40 16.61 7.96
N ARG A 150 -9.73 17.90 8.10
CA ARG A 150 -10.16 18.77 7.00
C ARG A 150 -9.11 18.84 5.89
N TRP A 151 -7.85 19.00 6.26
CA TRP A 151 -6.75 19.02 5.28
C TRP A 151 -6.63 17.69 4.52
N VAL A 152 -6.67 16.55 5.21
CA VAL A 152 -6.64 15.22 4.57
C VAL A 152 -7.82 15.06 3.61
N CYS A 153 -9.04 15.39 4.04
CA CYS A 153 -10.23 15.28 3.19
C CYS A 153 -10.13 16.17 1.94
N ARG A 154 -9.78 17.46 2.13
CA ARG A 154 -9.75 18.45 1.03
C ARG A 154 -8.56 18.24 0.09
N ARG A 155 -7.34 18.18 0.64
CA ARG A 155 -6.08 18.21 -0.14
C ARG A 155 -5.61 16.84 -0.60
N LEU A 156 -6.03 15.77 0.07
CA LEU A 156 -5.68 14.43 -0.36
C LEU A 156 -6.87 13.77 -1.03
N LEU A 157 -7.95 13.49 -0.33
CA LEU A 157 -9.00 12.63 -0.87
C LEU A 157 -9.75 13.26 -2.05
N VAL A 158 -10.27 14.49 -1.89
CA VAL A 158 -11.03 15.17 -2.97
C VAL A 158 -10.13 15.48 -4.18
N GLU A 159 -8.91 15.99 -3.96
CA GLU A 159 -7.94 16.26 -5.03
C GLU A 159 -7.40 14.97 -5.69
N GLN A 160 -7.43 13.82 -4.98
CA GLN A 160 -7.18 12.48 -5.52
C GLN A 160 -8.42 11.81 -6.10
N HIS A 161 -9.46 12.58 -6.35
CA HIS A 161 -10.67 12.16 -7.05
C HIS A 161 -11.56 11.15 -6.31
N ALA A 162 -11.53 11.13 -4.97
CA ALA A 162 -12.52 10.38 -4.17
C ALA A 162 -13.96 10.64 -4.62
N ASP A 163 -14.84 9.64 -4.53
CA ASP A 163 -16.27 9.81 -4.77
C ASP A 163 -16.88 10.71 -3.68
N VAL A 164 -17.34 11.88 -4.12
CA VAL A 164 -17.88 12.93 -3.25
C VAL A 164 -19.37 12.78 -2.97
N ASN A 165 -20.03 11.76 -3.55
CA ASN A 165 -21.48 11.54 -3.46
C ASN A 165 -21.84 10.24 -2.71
N VAL A 166 -20.89 9.55 -2.09
CA VAL A 166 -21.20 8.35 -1.29
C VAL A 166 -22.06 8.73 -0.10
N VAL A 167 -23.26 8.16 -0.04
CA VAL A 167 -24.22 8.35 1.06
C VAL A 167 -24.09 7.20 2.06
N VAL A 168 -23.94 7.54 3.33
CA VAL A 168 -23.98 6.60 4.46
C VAL A 168 -24.83 7.21 5.56
N ASP A 169 -25.79 6.45 6.10
CA ASP A 169 -26.77 6.95 7.08
C ASP A 169 -27.41 8.28 6.65
N ASP A 170 -27.87 8.34 5.39
CA ASP A 170 -28.50 9.50 4.73
C ASP A 170 -27.65 10.77 4.62
N MET A 171 -26.35 10.65 4.88
CA MET A 171 -25.37 11.74 4.82
C MET A 171 -24.30 11.49 3.75
N ALA A 172 -24.15 12.45 2.84
CA ALA A 172 -23.03 12.54 1.91
C ALA A 172 -21.93 13.48 2.47
N PRO A 173 -20.71 13.44 1.91
CA PRO A 173 -19.63 14.39 2.26
C PRO A 173 -20.06 15.87 2.27
N LEU A 174 -20.91 16.29 1.34
CA LEU A 174 -21.39 17.67 1.27
C LEU A 174 -22.29 18.05 2.46
N ASP A 175 -23.03 17.11 3.03
CA ASP A 175 -23.88 17.36 4.20
C ASP A 175 -23.06 17.63 5.45
N TYR A 176 -22.03 16.83 5.69
CA TYR A 176 -21.10 17.06 6.79
C TYR A 176 -20.38 18.41 6.64
N ALA A 177 -20.03 18.81 5.41
CA ALA A 177 -19.45 20.12 5.14
C ALA A 177 -20.41 21.26 5.49
N CYS A 178 -21.69 21.14 5.11
CA CYS A 178 -22.73 22.10 5.45
C CYS A 178 -23.02 22.16 6.95
N LEU A 179 -23.16 21.01 7.61
CA LEU A 179 -23.38 20.91 9.06
C LEU A 179 -22.26 21.60 9.85
N ALA A 180 -21.01 21.44 9.41
CA ALA A 180 -19.84 22.07 10.02
C ALA A 180 -19.57 23.52 9.55
N LYS A 181 -20.38 24.06 8.63
CA LYS A 181 -20.16 25.33 7.92
C LYS A 181 -18.74 25.46 7.34
N ASP A 182 -18.17 24.35 6.87
CA ASP A 182 -16.85 24.31 6.24
C ASP A 182 -16.94 24.78 4.79
N TRP A 183 -16.97 26.10 4.61
CA TRP A 183 -17.18 26.72 3.31
C TRP A 183 -16.13 26.37 2.25
N GLU A 184 -14.89 26.13 2.66
CA GLU A 184 -13.86 25.69 1.72
C GLU A 184 -14.11 24.25 1.26
N ALA A 185 -14.55 23.35 2.16
CA ALA A 185 -14.95 22.01 1.76
C ALA A 185 -16.21 22.03 0.88
N ILE A 186 -17.22 22.85 1.20
CA ILE A 186 -18.43 23.02 0.37
C ILE A 186 -18.05 23.43 -1.05
N GLU A 187 -17.24 24.49 -1.21
CA GLU A 187 -16.81 24.95 -2.53
C GLU A 187 -16.04 23.85 -3.28
N LEU A 188 -15.07 23.21 -2.61
CA LEU A 188 -14.24 22.18 -3.23
C LEU A 188 -15.07 20.96 -3.67
N LEU A 189 -15.98 20.48 -2.83
CA LEU A 189 -16.85 19.34 -3.14
C LEU A 189 -17.75 19.65 -4.34
N LEU A 190 -18.41 20.82 -4.36
CA LEU A 190 -19.25 21.25 -5.49
C LEU A 190 -18.44 21.33 -6.79
N VAL A 191 -17.23 21.88 -6.72
CA VAL A 191 -16.30 21.92 -7.85
C VAL A 191 -15.91 20.52 -8.35
N HIS A 192 -15.84 19.56 -7.44
CA HIS A 192 -15.50 18.17 -7.75
C HIS A 192 -16.72 17.30 -8.08
N GLY A 193 -17.91 17.88 -8.22
CA GLY A 193 -19.12 17.19 -8.71
C GLY A 193 -20.07 16.70 -7.62
N ALA A 194 -19.99 17.27 -6.41
CA ALA A 194 -20.95 16.94 -5.35
C ALA A 194 -22.37 17.41 -5.72
N GLU A 195 -23.36 16.54 -5.49
CA GLU A 195 -24.76 16.80 -5.80
C GLU A 195 -25.38 17.74 -4.76
N PRO A 196 -25.83 18.96 -5.14
CA PRO A 196 -26.31 19.96 -4.19
C PRO A 196 -27.76 19.73 -3.74
N ARG A 197 -28.46 18.75 -4.33
CA ARG A 197 -29.85 18.40 -4.03
C ARG A 197 -30.00 16.88 -4.02
N ARG A 198 -30.65 16.34 -2.99
CA ARG A 198 -31.17 14.96 -2.96
C ARG A 198 -32.66 14.98 -3.30
N GLN A 199 -33.23 13.79 -3.55
CA GLN A 199 -34.65 13.66 -3.96
C GLN A 199 -35.61 14.19 -2.89
N ASP A 200 -35.23 14.12 -1.62
CA ASP A 200 -36.01 14.63 -0.48
C ASP A 200 -35.45 15.99 0.01
N GLU A 201 -36.32 17.02 0.09
CA GLU A 201 -35.89 18.40 0.41
C GLU A 201 -35.38 18.57 1.86
N ASP A 202 -35.97 17.83 2.81
CA ASP A 202 -35.57 17.82 4.22
C ASP A 202 -34.20 17.15 4.45
N GLU A 203 -33.78 16.31 3.51
CA GLU A 203 -32.49 15.63 3.50
C GLU A 203 -31.51 16.29 2.52
N SER A 204 -31.73 17.54 2.11
CA SER A 204 -30.78 18.22 1.21
C SER A 204 -29.59 18.82 1.97
N PRO A 205 -28.38 18.93 1.37
CA PRO A 205 -27.23 19.54 2.05
C PRO A 205 -27.46 20.97 2.52
N VAL A 206 -28.28 21.75 1.80
CA VAL A 206 -28.65 23.12 2.20
C VAL A 206 -29.56 23.15 3.44
N GLY A 207 -30.29 22.06 3.72
CA GLY A 207 -31.08 21.88 4.93
C GLY A 207 -30.24 21.77 6.20
N GLN A 208 -29.01 21.28 6.09
CA GLN A 208 -28.05 21.17 7.21
C GLN A 208 -27.48 22.53 7.65
N LEU A 209 -27.58 23.56 6.82
CA LEU A 209 -27.22 24.93 7.22
C LEU A 209 -28.31 25.47 8.15
N CYS A 210 -27.96 25.74 9.41
CA CYS A 210 -28.86 26.41 10.35
C CYS A 210 -29.50 27.65 9.70
N SER A 211 -30.76 27.91 10.04
CA SER A 211 -31.78 28.71 9.34
C SER A 211 -31.49 30.20 9.01
N GLU A 212 -30.23 30.64 9.01
CA GLU A 212 -29.84 31.97 8.56
C GLU A 212 -29.93 32.08 7.03
N GLY A 213 -30.63 33.11 6.55
CA GLY A 213 -30.84 33.35 5.12
C GLY A 213 -29.54 33.55 4.34
N ASP A 214 -28.53 34.14 4.98
CA ASP A 214 -27.25 34.49 4.37
C ASP A 214 -26.41 33.26 4.00
N ASP A 215 -26.39 32.23 4.85
CA ASP A 215 -25.67 30.97 4.59
C ASP A 215 -26.32 30.22 3.42
N LYS A 216 -27.65 30.13 3.40
CA LYS A 216 -28.39 29.51 2.28
C LYS A 216 -28.15 30.27 0.97
N GLU A 217 -28.16 31.60 1.02
CA GLU A 217 -27.83 32.43 -0.15
C GLU A 217 -26.40 32.18 -0.64
N ARG A 218 -25.42 32.11 0.28
CA ARG A 218 -24.02 31.80 -0.06
C ARG A 218 -23.89 30.43 -0.71
N PHE A 219 -24.56 29.41 -0.16
CA PHE A 219 -24.57 28.07 -0.74
C PHE A 219 -25.14 28.08 -2.16
N HIS A 220 -26.29 28.72 -2.39
CA HIS A 220 -26.89 28.82 -3.73
C HIS A 220 -25.98 29.54 -4.73
N LYS A 221 -25.25 30.58 -4.30
CA LYS A 221 -24.22 31.23 -5.15
C LYS A 221 -23.11 30.27 -5.55
N LEU A 222 -22.61 29.46 -4.62
CA LEU A 222 -21.57 28.46 -4.90
C LEU A 222 -22.09 27.38 -5.86
N VAL A 223 -23.31 26.88 -5.66
CA VAL A 223 -23.96 25.91 -6.56
C VAL A 223 -24.08 26.47 -7.97
N ALA A 224 -24.55 27.72 -8.12
CA ALA A 224 -24.67 28.37 -9.43
C ALA A 224 -23.30 28.58 -10.11
N ALA A 225 -22.24 28.81 -9.33
CA ALA A 225 -20.89 28.93 -9.87
C ALA A 225 -20.30 27.56 -10.29
N ALA A 226 -20.51 26.52 -9.48
CA ALA A 226 -20.05 25.16 -9.75
C ALA A 226 -20.77 24.54 -10.95
N GLY A 227 -22.08 24.76 -11.09
CA GLY A 227 -22.87 24.26 -12.23
C GLY A 227 -22.44 24.79 -13.60
N LYS A 228 -21.63 25.86 -13.66
CA LYS A 228 -21.00 26.34 -14.90
C LYS A 228 -19.79 25.52 -15.32
N ARG A 229 -19.23 24.68 -14.44
CA ARG A 229 -18.07 23.85 -14.74
C ARG A 229 -18.52 22.57 -15.42
N VAL A 230 -17.87 22.25 -16.53
CA VAL A 230 -18.16 21.07 -17.34
C VAL A 230 -17.34 19.85 -16.88
N ARG A 231 -16.22 20.07 -16.21
CA ARG A 231 -15.27 19.01 -15.84
C ARG A 231 -14.72 19.22 -14.44
N ARG A 232 -14.52 18.09 -13.75
CA ARG A 232 -13.78 18.02 -12.49
C ARG A 232 -12.36 18.55 -12.68
N PRO A 233 -11.77 19.28 -11.71
CA PRO A 233 -10.38 19.70 -11.78
C PRO A 233 -9.42 18.51 -12.00
N PRO A 234 -8.32 18.68 -12.74
CA PRO A 234 -7.37 17.58 -12.97
C PRO A 234 -6.77 17.05 -11.67
N ARG A 235 -6.58 15.73 -11.61
CA ARG A 235 -6.01 15.05 -10.45
C ARG A 235 -4.51 15.34 -10.32
N ILE A 236 -4.08 15.69 -9.12
CA ILE A 236 -2.66 15.86 -8.79
C ILE A 236 -2.00 14.47 -8.78
N CYS A 237 -0.79 14.37 -9.32
CA CYS A 237 -0.09 13.09 -9.38
C CYS A 237 0.31 12.60 -7.98
N PRO A 238 -0.02 11.35 -7.58
CA PRO A 238 0.31 10.79 -6.27
C PRO A 238 1.80 10.66 -5.95
N CYS A 239 2.71 11.01 -6.87
CA CYS A 239 4.12 11.14 -6.55
C CYS A 239 4.46 12.44 -5.79
N TRP A 240 3.45 13.30 -5.59
CA TRP A 240 3.53 14.55 -4.83
C TRP A 240 4.55 15.55 -5.38
N SER A 241 4.81 15.49 -6.69
CA SER A 241 5.66 16.46 -7.41
C SER A 241 5.00 17.84 -7.61
N GLY A 242 3.72 17.99 -7.24
CA GLY A 242 2.91 19.19 -7.50
C GLY A 242 2.35 19.27 -8.92
N LYS A 243 2.67 18.32 -9.81
CA LYS A 243 2.14 18.24 -11.17
C LYS A 243 0.87 17.40 -11.22
N VAL A 244 -0.01 17.70 -12.18
CA VAL A 244 -1.17 16.85 -12.49
C VAL A 244 -0.73 15.57 -13.20
N ILE A 245 -1.58 14.54 -13.20
CA ILE A 245 -1.24 13.21 -13.76
C ILE A 245 -0.79 13.31 -15.22
N SER A 246 -1.55 14.04 -16.05
CA SER A 246 -1.25 14.20 -17.49
C SER A 246 0.11 14.85 -17.77
N GLU A 247 0.65 15.63 -16.83
CA GLU A 247 1.96 16.27 -16.93
C GLU A 247 3.07 15.51 -16.18
N CYS A 248 2.72 14.38 -15.56
CA CYS A 248 3.60 13.63 -14.68
C CYS A 248 3.67 12.15 -15.08
N HIS A 249 3.13 11.22 -14.29
CA HIS A 249 3.16 9.78 -14.59
C HIS A 249 2.20 9.37 -15.71
N GLY A 250 1.20 10.20 -16.03
CA GLY A 250 0.35 10.04 -17.22
C GLY A 250 1.04 10.47 -18.52
N ALA A 251 2.12 11.25 -18.45
CA ALA A 251 2.96 11.56 -19.62
C ALA A 251 3.94 10.43 -19.97
N GLY A 252 4.07 9.42 -19.12
CA GLY A 252 4.94 8.26 -19.32
C GLY A 252 5.68 7.81 -18.06
N PRO A 253 6.33 6.63 -18.13
CA PRO A 253 6.97 6.00 -16.99
C PRO A 253 8.19 6.79 -16.50
N LYS A 254 8.44 6.76 -15.19
CA LYS A 254 9.54 7.46 -14.51
C LYS A 254 10.41 6.48 -13.72
N PRO A 255 11.71 6.76 -13.51
CA PRO A 255 12.54 5.90 -12.66
C PRO A 255 12.06 5.93 -11.20
N TYR A 256 12.10 4.78 -10.54
CA TYR A 256 11.77 4.70 -9.11
C TYR A 256 12.76 5.50 -8.26
N PRO A 257 12.31 6.33 -7.31
CA PRO A 257 13.20 7.19 -6.52
C PRO A 257 14.26 6.43 -5.73
N VAL A 258 15.52 6.82 -5.89
CA VAL A 258 16.67 6.14 -5.27
C VAL A 258 16.71 6.24 -3.73
N LEU A 259 16.07 7.26 -3.18
CA LEU A 259 15.98 7.48 -1.73
C LEU A 259 14.89 6.65 -1.07
N TYR A 260 13.89 6.23 -1.84
CA TYR A 260 12.77 5.43 -1.35
C TYR A 260 13.22 4.03 -0.99
N VAL A 261 12.46 3.37 -0.12
CA VAL A 261 12.78 2.01 0.30
C VAL A 261 12.72 1.06 -0.88
N CYS A 262 13.68 0.13 -0.94
CA CYS A 262 13.82 -0.77 -2.07
C CYS A 262 12.66 -1.77 -2.12
N ARG A 263 12.08 -1.97 -3.32
CA ARG A 263 10.93 -2.87 -3.56
C ARG A 263 11.19 -4.34 -3.20
N CYS A 264 12.45 -4.77 -3.09
CA CYS A 264 12.79 -6.12 -2.60
C CYS A 264 12.55 -6.33 -1.09
N GLY A 265 12.08 -5.30 -0.37
CA GLY A 265 11.81 -5.39 1.06
C GLY A 265 13.05 -5.35 1.95
N SER A 266 14.25 -5.10 1.40
CA SER A 266 15.54 -5.02 2.15
C SER A 266 15.55 -4.08 3.36
N GLY A 267 14.62 -3.12 3.40
CA GLY A 267 14.64 -1.99 4.31
C GLY A 267 15.74 -0.97 4.06
N LYS A 268 16.55 -1.17 3.01
CA LYS A 268 17.52 -0.21 2.50
C LYS A 268 16.86 0.67 1.45
N SER A 269 17.43 1.87 1.22
CA SER A 269 17.02 2.69 0.08
C SER A 269 17.37 2.00 -1.24
N TYR A 270 16.56 2.23 -2.28
CA TYR A 270 16.71 1.59 -3.58
C TYR A 270 18.10 1.81 -4.18
N GLY A 271 18.60 3.05 -4.15
CA GLY A 271 19.95 3.41 -4.63
C GLY A 271 21.09 2.72 -3.88
N ARG A 272 20.84 2.19 -2.67
CA ARG A 272 21.81 1.43 -1.87
C ARG A 272 21.53 -0.08 -1.85
N CYS A 273 20.59 -0.54 -2.68
CA CYS A 273 20.14 -1.92 -2.71
C CYS A 273 20.10 -2.46 -4.15
N CYS A 274 18.93 -2.79 -4.68
CA CYS A 274 18.76 -3.41 -6.00
C CYS A 274 19.36 -2.60 -7.14
N SER A 275 19.35 -1.26 -7.04
CA SER A 275 19.99 -0.39 -8.03
C SER A 275 21.49 -0.72 -8.21
N LYS A 276 22.21 -1.01 -7.12
CA LYS A 276 23.63 -1.41 -7.17
C LYS A 276 23.86 -2.76 -7.85
N ARG A 277 22.82 -3.59 -7.97
CA ARG A 277 22.84 -4.90 -8.61
C ARG A 277 22.36 -4.84 -10.06
N GLY A 278 22.21 -3.64 -10.62
CA GLY A 278 21.69 -3.44 -11.98
C GLY A 278 20.20 -3.74 -12.15
N ILE A 279 19.44 -3.85 -11.05
CA ILE A 279 17.99 -4.05 -11.10
C ILE A 279 17.31 -2.68 -11.20
N GLU A 280 16.54 -2.49 -12.25
CA GLU A 280 15.85 -1.24 -12.57
C GLU A 280 14.36 -1.33 -12.25
N TYR A 281 13.91 -0.48 -11.33
CA TYR A 281 12.49 -0.26 -11.04
C TYR A 281 12.02 1.04 -11.68
N TRP A 282 10.85 0.98 -12.29
CA TRP A 282 10.17 2.11 -12.91
C TRP A 282 8.76 2.23 -12.34
N GLU A 283 8.27 3.46 -12.33
CA GLU A 283 6.92 3.84 -11.94
C GLU A 283 6.13 4.22 -13.17
N GLN A 284 4.89 3.80 -13.27
CA GLN A 284 3.97 4.21 -14.33
C GLN A 284 2.58 4.44 -13.75
N TRP A 285 1.82 5.32 -14.40
CA TRP A 285 0.42 5.51 -14.06
C TRP A 285 -0.39 4.33 -14.57
N ASP A 286 -1.25 3.78 -13.72
CA ASP A 286 -2.24 2.78 -14.07
C ASP A 286 -3.61 3.47 -14.18
N GLU A 287 -4.15 3.52 -15.40
CA GLU A 287 -5.42 4.20 -15.66
C GLU A 287 -6.62 3.37 -15.20
N GLU A 288 -6.49 2.05 -15.11
CA GLU A 288 -7.58 1.18 -14.65
C GLU A 288 -7.68 1.23 -13.13
N GLU A 289 -6.55 1.03 -12.45
CA GLU A 289 -6.48 0.96 -11.00
C GLU A 289 -6.30 2.34 -10.34
N GLN A 290 -6.08 3.40 -11.13
CA GLN A 290 -6.02 4.79 -10.67
C GLN A 290 -4.93 5.07 -9.60
N TRP A 291 -3.76 4.43 -9.75
CA TRP A 291 -2.58 4.62 -8.90
C TRP A 291 -1.26 4.50 -9.68
N ILE A 292 -0.13 4.72 -9.00
CA ILE A 292 1.21 4.58 -9.61
C ILE A 292 1.73 3.17 -9.35
N CYS A 293 1.66 2.31 -10.37
CA CYS A 293 2.19 0.96 -10.31
C CYS A 293 3.69 0.91 -10.65
N TYR A 294 4.33 -0.21 -10.31
CA TYR A 294 5.77 -0.38 -10.43
C TYR A 294 6.10 -1.56 -11.34
N VAL A 295 7.04 -1.35 -12.26
CA VAL A 295 7.52 -2.36 -13.18
C VAL A 295 9.01 -2.57 -13.01
N GLN A 296 9.43 -3.83 -12.88
CA GLN A 296 10.84 -4.21 -12.96
C GLN A 296 11.21 -4.38 -14.44
N LYS A 297 12.06 -3.50 -14.98
CA LYS A 297 12.44 -3.56 -16.41
C LYS A 297 13.64 -4.44 -16.71
N LYS A 298 14.52 -4.67 -15.72
CA LYS A 298 15.72 -5.50 -15.89
C LYS A 298 15.75 -6.61 -14.85
N ALA A 299 15.49 -7.83 -15.31
CA ALA A 299 15.70 -9.05 -14.54
C ALA A 299 17.20 -9.41 -14.51
N LEU A 300 17.61 -10.19 -13.50
CA LEU A 300 18.94 -10.78 -13.42
C LEU A 300 19.30 -11.42 -14.77
N GLN A 301 20.38 -10.95 -15.40
CA GLN A 301 20.96 -11.67 -16.53
C GLN A 301 21.61 -12.93 -15.96
N PHE A 302 20.96 -14.08 -16.17
CA PHE A 302 21.64 -15.35 -16.02
C PHE A 302 22.76 -15.42 -17.08
N PRO A 303 23.97 -15.89 -16.73
CA PRO A 303 24.99 -16.17 -17.73
C PRO A 303 24.36 -17.01 -18.84
N LYS A 304 24.59 -16.66 -20.11
CA LYS A 304 24.21 -17.55 -21.21
C LYS A 304 24.89 -18.90 -20.95
N LEU A 305 24.10 -19.94 -20.68
CA LEU A 305 24.60 -21.31 -20.73
C LEU A 305 25.23 -21.48 -22.13
N SER A 306 26.52 -21.81 -22.15
CA SER A 306 27.24 -22.11 -23.38
C SER A 306 26.52 -23.21 -24.17
N ASP A 307 26.54 -23.06 -25.49
CA ASP A 307 25.82 -23.84 -26.49
C ASP A 307 25.78 -25.36 -26.17
N GLY A 308 24.59 -25.87 -25.84
CA GLY A 308 24.46 -27.31 -25.50
C GLY A 308 23.07 -27.86 -25.17
N MET A 309 21.96 -27.17 -25.42
CA MET A 309 20.61 -27.74 -25.20
C MET A 309 19.66 -27.51 -26.37
N PRO A 310 18.75 -28.47 -26.69
CA PRO A 310 17.75 -28.29 -27.72
C PRO A 310 16.74 -27.18 -27.35
N PRO A 311 16.19 -26.43 -28.32
CA PRO A 311 15.58 -25.11 -28.06
C PRO A 311 14.15 -25.16 -27.48
N VAL A 312 13.50 -26.32 -27.44
CA VAL A 312 12.04 -26.41 -27.27
C VAL A 312 11.63 -26.40 -25.79
N ASP A 313 12.30 -27.18 -24.93
CA ASP A 313 11.89 -27.33 -23.53
C ASP A 313 12.29 -26.15 -22.64
N VAL A 314 13.45 -25.51 -22.90
CA VAL A 314 13.90 -24.32 -22.14
C VAL A 314 13.01 -23.12 -22.46
N SER A 315 12.54 -22.99 -23.71
CA SER A 315 11.65 -21.90 -24.13
C SER A 315 10.28 -22.04 -23.50
N GLN A 316 9.73 -23.26 -23.46
CA GLN A 316 8.47 -23.57 -22.77
C GLN A 316 8.58 -23.42 -21.25
N LEU A 317 9.69 -23.83 -20.63
CA LEU A 317 9.92 -23.62 -19.20
C LEU A 317 10.05 -22.13 -18.88
N ALA A 318 10.76 -21.36 -19.70
CA ALA A 318 10.87 -19.91 -19.56
C ALA A 318 9.54 -19.20 -19.80
N GLU A 319 8.71 -19.65 -20.76
CA GLU A 319 7.34 -19.17 -20.94
C GLU A 319 6.43 -19.55 -19.78
N SER A 320 6.51 -20.77 -19.27
CA SER A 320 5.73 -21.23 -18.12
C SER A 320 6.12 -20.48 -16.85
N MET A 321 7.41 -20.21 -16.64
CA MET A 321 7.91 -19.35 -15.58
C MET A 321 7.48 -17.89 -15.75
N ARG A 322 7.52 -17.35 -16.98
CA ARG A 322 7.01 -16.00 -17.28
C ARG A 322 5.51 -15.89 -17.05
N SER A 323 4.74 -16.92 -17.43
CA SER A 323 3.30 -17.02 -17.24
C SER A 323 2.96 -17.16 -15.75
N PHE A 324 3.73 -17.94 -14.98
CA PHE A 324 3.57 -18.05 -13.53
C PHE A 324 3.89 -16.72 -12.82
N LEU A 325 4.92 -16.01 -13.25
CA LEU A 325 5.26 -14.67 -12.75
C LEU A 325 4.24 -13.60 -13.18
N SER A 326 3.59 -13.76 -14.34
CA SER A 326 2.53 -12.85 -14.79
C SER A 326 1.21 -13.09 -14.04
N ILE A 327 0.86 -14.34 -13.72
CA ILE A 327 -0.32 -14.68 -12.90
C ILE A 327 -0.18 -14.11 -11.48
N ASN A 328 1.01 -14.14 -10.87
CA ASN A 328 1.24 -13.48 -9.58
C ASN A 328 1.15 -11.94 -9.61
N ASN A 329 1.18 -11.35 -10.80
CA ASN A 329 0.96 -9.92 -11.03
C ASN A 329 -0.47 -9.62 -11.51
N ASP A 330 -1.31 -10.63 -11.70
CA ASP A 330 -2.70 -10.47 -12.12
C ASP A 330 -3.58 -9.91 -10.98
N PRO A 331 -4.32 -8.81 -11.21
CA PRO A 331 -5.15 -8.16 -10.19
C PRO A 331 -6.28 -9.05 -9.66
N GLY A 332 -6.95 -9.81 -10.53
CA GLY A 332 -8.02 -10.73 -10.16
C GLY A 332 -7.53 -11.87 -9.26
N PHE A 333 -6.33 -12.39 -9.58
CA PHE A 333 -5.66 -13.38 -8.75
C PHE A 333 -5.25 -12.82 -7.37
N ARG A 334 -4.78 -11.57 -7.29
CA ARG A 334 -4.42 -10.91 -6.01
C ARG A 334 -5.64 -10.65 -5.12
N SER A 335 -6.74 -10.20 -5.70
CA SER A 335 -8.02 -10.02 -4.99
C SER A 335 -8.59 -11.35 -4.49
N ALA A 336 -8.40 -12.44 -5.25
CA ALA A 336 -8.80 -13.78 -4.82
C ALA A 336 -7.92 -14.28 -3.67
N LEU A 337 -6.60 -14.09 -3.76
CA LEU A 337 -5.65 -14.48 -2.70
C LEU A 337 -5.88 -13.75 -1.37
N SER A 338 -6.33 -12.49 -1.38
CA SER A 338 -6.64 -11.77 -0.14
C SER A 338 -7.85 -12.32 0.62
N GLN A 339 -8.66 -13.17 -0.02
CA GLN A 339 -9.84 -13.82 0.59
C GLN A 339 -9.55 -15.26 1.05
N VAL A 340 -8.36 -15.77 0.78
CA VAL A 340 -7.96 -17.15 1.10
C VAL A 340 -7.03 -17.13 2.32
N ASP A 341 -7.14 -18.14 3.18
CA ASP A 341 -6.30 -18.29 4.37
C ASP A 341 -4.80 -18.27 3.99
N PRO A 342 -4.00 -17.35 4.57
CA PRO A 342 -2.56 -17.28 4.33
C PRO A 342 -1.81 -18.60 4.57
N GLU A 343 -2.29 -19.47 5.46
CA GLU A 343 -1.69 -20.79 5.72
C GLU A 343 -1.98 -21.77 4.58
N PHE A 344 -3.20 -21.76 4.05
CA PHE A 344 -3.56 -22.56 2.88
C PHE A 344 -2.76 -22.14 1.64
N ILE A 345 -2.58 -20.82 1.42
CA ILE A 345 -1.75 -20.30 0.33
C ILE A 345 -0.29 -20.79 0.46
N ARG A 346 0.27 -20.81 1.67
CA ARG A 346 1.62 -21.33 1.92
C ARG A 346 1.72 -22.82 1.57
N GLN A 347 0.74 -23.62 1.97
CA GLN A 347 0.73 -25.07 1.70
C GLN A 347 0.61 -25.38 0.20
N GLU A 348 -0.28 -24.68 -0.51
CA GLU A 348 -0.44 -24.83 -1.95
C GLU A 348 0.78 -24.32 -2.74
N GLN A 349 1.43 -23.24 -2.29
CA GLN A 349 2.70 -22.79 -2.88
C GLN A 349 3.81 -23.84 -2.74
N VAL A 350 3.91 -24.50 -1.58
CA VAL A 350 4.88 -25.60 -1.36
C VAL A 350 4.57 -26.79 -2.27
N ALA A 351 3.29 -27.16 -2.44
CA ALA A 351 2.87 -28.22 -3.35
C ALA A 351 3.19 -27.89 -4.82
N CYS A 352 2.90 -26.66 -5.25
CA CYS A 352 3.21 -26.17 -6.59
C CYS A 352 4.71 -26.17 -6.89
N ILE A 353 5.54 -25.73 -5.92
CA ILE A 353 7.01 -25.77 -6.05
C ILE A 353 7.50 -27.22 -6.20
N LYS A 354 6.95 -28.19 -5.46
CA LYS A 354 7.31 -29.60 -5.61
C LYS A 354 6.99 -30.14 -7.01
N GLU A 355 5.81 -29.82 -7.55
CA GLU A 355 5.43 -30.22 -8.91
C GLU A 355 6.32 -29.59 -9.98
N LEU A 356 6.68 -28.31 -9.81
CA LEU A 356 7.57 -27.59 -10.74
C LEU A 356 9.00 -28.16 -10.76
N LEU A 357 9.45 -28.74 -9.65
CA LEU A 357 10.83 -29.19 -9.47
C LEU A 357 11.05 -30.67 -9.76
N ARG A 358 10.00 -31.49 -9.87
CA ARG A 358 10.14 -32.90 -10.32
C ARG A 358 10.92 -33.07 -11.63
N PRO A 359 10.68 -32.26 -12.68
CA PRO A 359 11.45 -32.38 -13.93
C PRO A 359 12.95 -32.06 -13.78
N VAL A 360 13.35 -31.34 -12.72
CA VAL A 360 14.76 -31.01 -12.48
C VAL A 360 15.54 -32.28 -12.12
N GLU A 361 14.98 -33.14 -11.28
CA GLU A 361 15.58 -34.42 -10.91
C GLU A 361 15.60 -35.39 -12.08
N ASP A 362 14.46 -35.57 -12.75
CA ASP A 362 14.31 -36.59 -13.80
C ASP A 362 15.02 -36.25 -15.12
N LEU A 363 15.19 -34.96 -15.44
CA LEU A 363 15.76 -34.52 -16.72
C LEU A 363 17.13 -33.87 -16.58
N MET A 364 17.35 -33.03 -15.57
CA MET A 364 18.57 -32.20 -15.51
C MET A 364 19.73 -32.89 -14.80
N VAL A 365 19.46 -33.76 -13.82
CA VAL A 365 20.50 -34.55 -13.13
C VAL A 365 21.18 -35.55 -14.07
N PRO A 366 20.47 -36.36 -14.89
CA PRO A 366 21.12 -37.27 -15.84
C PRO A 366 21.94 -36.54 -16.91
N LEU A 367 21.61 -35.29 -17.22
CA LEU A 367 22.34 -34.45 -18.17
C LEU A 367 23.55 -33.73 -17.53
N GLY A 368 23.78 -33.90 -16.23
CA GLY A 368 24.88 -33.24 -15.51
C GLY A 368 24.73 -31.72 -15.38
N LEU A 369 23.51 -31.20 -15.59
CA LEU A 369 23.23 -29.76 -15.53
C LEU A 369 22.93 -29.28 -14.10
N VAL A 370 22.52 -30.19 -13.24
CA VAL A 370 22.20 -29.93 -11.84
C VAL A 370 22.87 -31.01 -11.01
N ASP A 371 23.52 -30.57 -9.93
CA ASP A 371 24.16 -31.47 -8.98
C ASP A 371 23.14 -32.43 -8.34
N PRO A 372 23.40 -33.75 -8.29
CA PRO A 372 22.49 -34.73 -7.72
C PRO A 372 22.12 -34.47 -6.25
N ALA A 373 23.07 -34.05 -5.42
CA ALA A 373 22.84 -33.73 -4.01
C ALA A 373 22.01 -32.46 -3.86
N PHE A 374 22.26 -31.47 -4.72
CA PHE A 374 21.44 -30.27 -4.81
C PHE A 374 20.00 -30.59 -5.22
N ALA A 375 19.79 -31.42 -6.24
CA ALA A 375 18.45 -31.83 -6.69
C ALA A 375 17.70 -32.61 -5.60
N TYR A 376 18.39 -33.53 -4.92
CA TYR A 376 17.84 -34.28 -3.80
C TYR A 376 17.38 -33.37 -2.65
N ALA A 377 18.25 -32.46 -2.22
CA ALA A 377 17.92 -31.49 -1.17
C ALA A 377 16.80 -30.56 -1.62
N LEU A 378 16.80 -30.13 -2.88
CA LEU A 378 15.79 -29.24 -3.47
C LEU A 378 14.40 -29.88 -3.54
N ALA A 379 14.31 -31.17 -3.88
CA ALA A 379 13.04 -31.91 -3.94
C ALA A 379 12.39 -32.09 -2.57
N LYS A 380 13.21 -32.18 -1.52
CA LYS A 380 12.76 -32.37 -0.13
C LYS A 380 12.57 -31.07 0.64
N ALA A 381 13.38 -30.05 0.35
CA ALA A 381 13.27 -28.75 0.96
C ALA A 381 11.92 -28.13 0.60
N GLN A 382 11.17 -27.66 1.60
CA GLN A 382 9.91 -26.95 1.37
C GLN A 382 10.15 -25.48 0.96
N PHE A 383 11.31 -25.17 0.38
CA PHE A 383 11.72 -23.83 -0.02
C PHE A 383 12.84 -23.84 -1.06
N LEU A 384 12.96 -22.76 -1.82
CA LEU A 384 14.08 -22.55 -2.74
C LEU A 384 15.30 -21.96 -2.00
N PRO A 385 16.52 -22.51 -2.16
CA PRO A 385 17.75 -22.06 -1.50
C PRO A 385 18.30 -20.79 -2.17
N ILE A 386 17.50 -19.73 -2.24
CA ILE A 386 17.89 -18.46 -2.80
C ILE A 386 18.42 -17.58 -1.66
N PRO A 387 19.62 -16.97 -1.78
CA PRO A 387 20.12 -16.02 -0.78
C PRO A 387 19.30 -14.72 -0.83
N ARG A 388 18.09 -14.75 -0.24
CA ARG A 388 17.12 -13.63 -0.26
C ARG A 388 17.46 -12.51 0.73
N GLY A 389 18.60 -12.59 1.41
CA GLY A 389 19.09 -11.57 2.35
C GLY A 389 18.19 -11.40 3.59
N ARG A 390 18.65 -10.58 4.55
CA ARG A 390 17.99 -10.40 5.87
C ARG A 390 16.61 -9.73 5.84
N SER A 391 16.06 -9.46 4.67
CA SER A 391 14.72 -8.89 4.49
C SER A 391 13.63 -9.92 4.31
N TYR A 392 14.01 -11.13 3.97
CA TYR A 392 13.09 -12.23 3.73
C TYR A 392 13.07 -13.20 4.91
N PHE A 393 14.22 -13.37 5.57
CA PHE A 393 14.37 -14.22 6.76
C PHE A 393 14.98 -13.41 7.90
N SER A 394 14.50 -13.67 9.13
CA SER A 394 15.24 -13.28 10.33
C SER A 394 16.62 -13.94 10.31
N LYS A 395 17.56 -13.49 11.16
CA LYS A 395 18.86 -14.20 11.25
C LYS A 395 18.64 -15.66 11.67
N ASP A 396 17.67 -15.89 12.53
CA ASP A 396 17.40 -17.20 13.10
C ASP A 396 16.69 -18.09 12.06
N ASP A 397 15.69 -17.58 11.34
CA ASP A 397 15.03 -18.35 10.26
C ASP A 397 16.01 -18.66 9.12
N GLY A 398 16.93 -17.74 8.83
CA GLY A 398 17.98 -17.95 7.84
C GLY A 398 18.97 -19.04 8.26
N ALA A 399 19.30 -19.11 9.55
CA ALA A 399 20.17 -20.15 10.10
C ALA A 399 19.44 -21.51 10.18
N GLU A 400 18.16 -21.51 10.56
CA GLU A 400 17.32 -22.71 10.60
C GLU A 400 17.20 -23.33 9.21
N ARG A 401 16.87 -22.53 8.18
CA ARG A 401 16.79 -23.02 6.80
C ARG A 401 18.13 -23.48 6.24
N ALA A 402 19.22 -22.79 6.57
CA ALA A 402 20.55 -23.26 6.20
C ALA A 402 20.88 -24.60 6.87
N THR A 403 20.46 -24.78 8.12
CA THR A 403 20.63 -26.03 8.87
C THR A 403 19.77 -27.14 8.26
N GLU A 404 18.50 -26.87 7.96
CA GLU A 404 17.59 -27.81 7.28
C GLU A 404 18.17 -28.24 5.93
N TRP A 405 18.66 -27.28 5.14
CA TRP A 405 19.31 -27.55 3.85
C TRP A 405 20.54 -28.46 4.01
N ASN A 406 21.45 -28.11 4.92
CA ASN A 406 22.65 -28.88 5.17
C ASN A 406 22.33 -30.30 5.67
N ASN A 407 21.32 -30.46 6.52
CA ASN A 407 20.87 -31.78 6.99
C ASN A 407 20.36 -32.66 5.83
N LEU A 408 19.67 -32.08 4.84
CA LEU A 408 19.22 -32.81 3.66
C LEU A 408 20.37 -33.23 2.76
N VAL A 409 21.41 -32.40 2.63
CA VAL A 409 22.65 -32.76 1.93
C VAL A 409 23.40 -33.86 2.69
N ASP A 410 23.50 -33.78 4.01
CA ASP A 410 24.09 -34.83 4.85
C ASP A 410 23.30 -36.15 4.73
N GLU A 411 21.97 -36.08 4.67
CA GLU A 411 21.09 -37.23 4.44
C GLU A 411 21.40 -37.88 3.08
N TYR A 412 21.56 -37.10 2.02
CA TYR A 412 21.95 -37.59 0.70
C TYR A 412 23.29 -38.34 0.75
N ILE A 413 24.31 -37.71 1.36
CA ILE A 413 25.66 -38.29 1.48
C ILE A 413 25.62 -39.61 2.26
N SER A 414 24.78 -39.70 3.29
CA SER A 414 24.63 -40.91 4.11
C SER A 414 24.06 -42.11 3.35
N GLN A 415 23.39 -41.89 2.21
CA GLN A 415 22.87 -42.98 1.37
C GLN A 415 23.99 -43.72 0.61
N GLY A 416 25.17 -43.09 0.46
CA GLY A 416 26.31 -43.70 -0.24
C GLY A 416 26.06 -43.98 -1.72
N THR A 417 25.08 -43.34 -2.34
CA THR A 417 24.74 -43.46 -3.77
C THR A 417 25.64 -42.60 -4.66
N ASP A 418 26.18 -41.50 -4.11
CA ASP A 418 27.19 -40.65 -4.73
C ASP A 418 28.59 -41.09 -4.30
N LEU A 419 29.48 -41.32 -5.27
CA LEU A 419 30.85 -41.78 -5.05
C LEU A 419 31.84 -40.63 -4.82
N ARG A 420 31.40 -39.37 -4.99
CA ARG A 420 32.25 -38.21 -4.74
C ARG A 420 32.60 -38.09 -3.25
N PRO A 421 33.80 -37.61 -2.90
CA PRO A 421 34.16 -37.29 -1.53
C PRO A 421 33.18 -36.28 -0.92
N ARG A 422 32.84 -36.44 0.37
CA ARG A 422 31.95 -35.54 1.11
C ARG A 422 32.24 -34.05 0.89
N ILE A 423 33.52 -33.67 0.89
CA ILE A 423 33.95 -32.28 0.72
C ILE A 423 33.63 -31.72 -0.67
N GLU A 424 33.58 -32.56 -1.70
CA GLU A 424 33.23 -32.18 -3.07
C GLU A 424 31.72 -32.03 -3.25
N ILE A 425 30.93 -32.80 -2.49
CA ILE A 425 29.46 -32.66 -2.47
C ILE A 425 29.03 -31.42 -1.67
N GLU A 426 29.75 -31.12 -0.58
CA GLU A 426 29.46 -29.96 0.28
C GLU A 426 29.99 -28.63 -0.25
N SER A 427 31.02 -28.65 -1.10
CA SER A 427 31.64 -27.44 -1.66
C SER A 427 31.24 -27.19 -3.10
N ARG A 428 30.89 -25.94 -3.41
CA ARG A 428 30.88 -25.45 -4.79
C ARG A 428 32.30 -25.01 -5.13
N GLU A 429 33.10 -25.87 -5.74
CA GLU A 429 34.17 -25.38 -6.60
C GLU A 429 33.56 -25.00 -7.96
N ASP A 430 33.59 -23.69 -8.23
CA ASP A 430 33.20 -22.89 -9.41
C ASP A 430 31.95 -21.98 -9.29
#